data_AF-A0A7X4WC94-F1
#
_entry.id   AF-A0A7X4WC94-F1
#
_cell.length_a   1.000
_cell.length_b   1.000
_cell.length_c   1.000
_cell.angle_alpha   90.00
_cell.angle_beta   90.00
_cell.angle_gamma   90.00
#
_symmetry.space_group_name_H-M   'P 1'
#
loop_
_entity.id
_entity.type
_entity.pdbx_description
1 polymer ?
#
loop_
_entity_poly.entity_id
_entity_poly.type
_entity_poly.pdbx_seq_one_letter_code
_entity_poly.pdbx_strand_id
1 'polypeptide(L)'
;MPVYPASLQPLAELAAKIRTPDFLPAFGRLLDNYFPGINLAVFFYQQDQRPVTLVHNLSYEQEIKAIFALDKHYQDDPFFQFWQSNREPNLKTLEDVITADFYHSPFYNEYYSRLGLYDEVMAYFSLSEQQCIAVSFGFYNHRKRCKRDEAFELIVYLFPVLQALFEQYWLSSSLHDNMSEGEPLYVSNQFAADILTERERQVVQLILQGLASKQIAGKLNIKLGTVKNHRKSIYKKLQINSQQELYHQFWLYQNQEQHNQWVND
;
A
#
# COMPACT_ATOMS: atom_id res chain seq x y z
N MET A 1 13.42 -28.59 -6.79
CA MET A 1 14.08 -28.42 -5.47
C MET A 1 13.09 -27.70 -4.57
N PRO A 2 13.00 -28.02 -3.28
CA PRO A 2 12.06 -27.31 -2.43
C PRO A 2 12.48 -25.84 -2.28
N VAL A 3 11.52 -24.93 -2.44
CA VAL A 3 11.75 -23.48 -2.48
C VAL A 3 11.64 -22.92 -1.06
N TYR A 4 12.65 -23.19 -0.25
CA TYR A 4 12.78 -22.57 1.07
C TYR A 4 13.71 -21.36 0.99
N PRO A 5 13.47 -20.30 1.78
CA PRO A 5 14.39 -19.18 1.81
C PRO A 5 15.77 -19.63 2.33
N ALA A 6 16.84 -19.08 1.75
CA ALA A 6 18.21 -19.38 2.17
C ALA A 6 18.50 -18.96 3.63
N SER A 7 17.68 -18.08 4.20
CA SER A 7 17.77 -17.64 5.59
C SER A 7 16.40 -17.21 6.12
N LEU A 8 16.13 -17.50 7.40
CA LEU A 8 14.96 -16.99 8.13
C LEU A 8 15.23 -15.63 8.79
N GLN A 9 16.43 -15.07 8.65
CA GLN A 9 16.82 -13.80 9.27
C GLN A 9 15.86 -12.65 8.91
N PRO A 10 15.43 -12.45 7.64
CA PRO A 10 14.45 -11.42 7.33
C PRO A 10 13.10 -11.60 8.05
N LEU A 11 12.61 -12.83 8.18
CA LEU A 11 11.39 -13.14 8.95
C LEU A 11 11.56 -12.82 10.44
N ALA A 12 12.69 -13.20 11.03
CA ALA A 12 12.99 -12.91 12.43
C ALA A 12 13.04 -11.40 12.70
N GLU A 13 13.63 -10.64 11.78
CA GLU A 13 13.66 -9.18 11.85
C GLU A 13 12.26 -8.58 11.75
N LEU A 14 11.39 -9.08 10.85
CA LEU A 14 10.00 -8.65 10.80
C LEU A 14 9.26 -8.95 12.10
N ALA A 15 9.41 -10.16 12.63
CA ALA A 15 8.76 -10.59 13.86
C ALA A 15 9.18 -9.73 15.07
N ALA A 16 10.43 -9.30 15.13
CA ALA A 16 10.92 -8.39 16.16
C ALA A 16 10.28 -7.00 16.10
N LYS A 17 9.63 -6.64 14.98
CA LYS A 17 9.01 -5.33 14.74
C LYS A 17 7.48 -5.32 14.88
N ILE A 18 6.84 -6.45 15.19
CA ILE A 18 5.37 -6.58 15.31
C ILE A 18 4.73 -5.46 16.14
N ARG A 19 5.33 -5.06 17.25
CA ARG A 19 4.76 -4.06 18.17
C ARG A 19 5.35 -2.67 17.98
N THR A 20 5.87 -2.40 16.80
CA THR A 20 6.62 -1.17 16.53
C THR A 20 6.13 -0.52 15.24
N PRO A 21 6.27 0.80 15.11
CA PRO A 21 5.98 1.52 13.87
C PRO A 21 6.82 1.03 12.66
N ASP A 22 7.91 0.30 12.91
CA ASP A 22 8.83 -0.19 11.89
C ASP A 22 8.37 -1.48 11.19
N PHE A 23 7.21 -2.06 11.54
CA PHE A 23 6.75 -3.34 10.97
C PHE A 23 6.62 -3.29 9.45
N LEU A 24 5.86 -2.34 8.90
CA LEU A 24 5.68 -2.21 7.44
C LEU A 24 6.99 -1.87 6.70
N PRO A 25 7.85 -0.95 7.19
CA PRO A 25 9.20 -0.79 6.65
C PRO A 25 10.06 -2.06 6.69
N ALA A 26 9.98 -2.85 7.77
CA ALA A 26 10.69 -4.13 7.87
C ALA A 26 10.14 -5.18 6.90
N PHE A 27 8.83 -5.17 6.67
CA PHE A 27 8.17 -6.02 5.69
C PHE A 27 8.64 -5.70 4.26
N GLY A 28 8.73 -4.41 3.90
CA GLY A 28 9.32 -4.00 2.62
C GLY A 28 10.74 -4.54 2.42
N ARG A 29 11.61 -4.42 3.43
CA ARG A 29 12.97 -4.99 3.39
C ARG A 29 12.97 -6.51 3.27
N LEU A 30 12.05 -7.20 3.95
CA LEU A 30 11.91 -8.65 3.83
C LEU A 30 11.58 -9.04 2.38
N LEU A 31 10.65 -8.34 1.75
CA LEU A 31 10.27 -8.60 0.36
C LEU A 31 11.44 -8.38 -0.59
N ASP A 32 12.22 -7.31 -0.43
CA ASP A 32 13.42 -7.06 -1.25
C ASP A 32 14.48 -8.18 -1.10
N ASN A 33 14.61 -8.77 0.10
CA ASN A 33 15.54 -9.86 0.35
C ASN A 33 15.09 -11.18 -0.26
N TYR A 34 13.81 -11.54 -0.13
CA TYR A 34 13.31 -12.83 -0.63
C TYR A 34 12.94 -12.82 -2.11
N PHE A 35 12.62 -11.66 -2.68
CA PHE A 35 12.16 -11.53 -4.06
C PHE A 35 13.02 -10.56 -4.88
N PRO A 36 14.35 -10.77 -4.94
CA PRO A 36 15.25 -9.85 -5.62
C PRO A 36 14.96 -9.78 -7.12
N GLY A 37 14.67 -8.57 -7.60
CA GLY A 37 14.39 -8.31 -9.01
C GLY A 37 12.99 -8.75 -9.46
N ILE A 38 12.05 -8.91 -8.51
CA ILE A 38 10.62 -9.00 -8.77
C ILE A 38 10.00 -7.62 -8.54
N ASN A 39 9.08 -7.24 -9.41
CA ASN A 39 8.34 -5.99 -9.27
C ASN A 39 7.23 -6.19 -8.23
N LEU A 40 7.21 -5.32 -7.23
CA LEU A 40 6.33 -5.41 -6.07
C LEU A 40 5.56 -4.11 -5.90
N ALA A 41 4.29 -4.23 -5.49
CA ALA A 41 3.50 -3.13 -5.00
C ALA A 41 2.66 -3.58 -3.80
N VAL A 42 2.71 -2.82 -2.71
CA VAL A 42 1.94 -3.03 -1.50
C VAL A 42 0.80 -2.02 -1.48
N PHE A 43 -0.41 -2.49 -1.28
CA PHE A 43 -1.63 -1.71 -1.23
C PHE A 43 -2.33 -1.90 0.11
N PHE A 44 -2.96 -0.83 0.59
CA PHE A 44 -3.99 -0.89 1.60
C PHE A 44 -5.34 -0.89 0.92
N TYR A 45 -6.12 -1.95 1.14
CA TYR A 45 -7.48 -2.07 0.66
C TYR A 45 -8.44 -1.79 1.82
N GLN A 46 -9.42 -0.96 1.55
CA GLN A 46 -10.53 -0.64 2.45
C GLN A 46 -11.82 -0.85 1.66
N GLN A 47 -12.82 -1.44 2.32
CA GLN A 47 -14.11 -1.71 1.69
C GLN A 47 -14.69 -0.42 1.08
N ASP A 48 -15.18 -0.52 -0.17
CA ASP A 48 -15.82 0.56 -0.93
C ASP A 48 -14.96 1.83 -1.10
N GLN A 49 -13.65 1.73 -0.86
CA GLN A 49 -12.69 2.80 -1.07
C GLN A 49 -11.67 2.40 -2.13
N ARG A 50 -11.04 3.42 -2.74
CA ARG A 50 -9.96 3.16 -3.69
C ARG A 50 -8.75 2.54 -2.97
N PRO A 51 -8.05 1.57 -3.58
CA PRO A 51 -6.77 1.10 -3.10
C PRO A 51 -5.76 2.23 -2.89
N VAL A 52 -5.02 2.18 -1.78
CA VAL A 52 -3.93 3.11 -1.50
C VAL A 52 -2.61 2.36 -1.65
N THR A 53 -1.76 2.77 -2.58
CA THR A 53 -0.40 2.23 -2.69
C THR A 53 0.45 2.74 -1.54
N LEU A 54 0.98 1.82 -0.73
CA LEU A 54 1.84 2.11 0.41
C LEU A 54 3.32 2.15 0.00
N VAL A 55 3.78 1.11 -0.70
CA VAL A 55 5.18 0.93 -1.10
C VAL A 55 5.22 0.22 -2.45
N HIS A 56 6.19 0.54 -3.30
CA HIS A 56 6.47 -0.22 -4.52
C HIS A 56 7.93 -0.08 -4.95
N ASN A 57 8.41 -1.00 -5.78
CA ASN A 57 9.73 -0.93 -6.41
C ASN A 57 9.66 -0.80 -7.95
N LEU A 58 8.49 -0.39 -8.47
CA LEU A 58 8.29 -0.12 -9.90
C LEU A 58 9.25 0.93 -10.43
N SER A 59 9.72 0.75 -11.67
CA SER A 59 10.45 1.81 -12.38
C SER A 59 9.53 3.01 -12.65
N TYR A 60 10.12 4.20 -12.84
CA TYR A 60 9.38 5.42 -13.12
C TYR A 60 8.37 5.26 -14.28
N GLU A 61 8.75 4.55 -15.36
CA GLU A 61 7.85 4.31 -16.49
C GLU A 61 6.65 3.42 -16.10
N GLN A 62 6.88 2.38 -15.30
CA GLN A 62 5.83 1.50 -14.81
C GLN A 62 4.92 2.21 -13.80
N GLU A 63 5.49 3.00 -12.89
CA GLU A 63 4.74 3.79 -11.90
C GLU A 63 3.77 4.75 -12.57
N ILE A 64 4.23 5.54 -13.55
CA ILE A 64 3.36 6.50 -14.26
C ILE A 64 2.19 5.80 -14.95
N LYS A 65 2.46 4.66 -15.59
CA LYS A 65 1.41 3.85 -16.25
C LYS A 65 0.45 3.22 -15.24
N ALA A 66 0.97 2.73 -14.10
CA ALA A 66 0.17 2.09 -13.06
C ALA A 66 -0.75 3.09 -12.34
N ILE A 67 -0.21 4.25 -11.95
CA ILE A 67 -1.00 5.33 -11.34
C ILE A 67 -2.15 5.75 -12.25
N PHE A 68 -1.88 5.94 -13.55
CA PHE A 68 -2.91 6.40 -14.49
C PHE A 68 -4.05 5.39 -14.67
N ALA A 69 -3.73 4.10 -14.67
CA ALA A 69 -4.72 3.04 -14.79
C ALA A 69 -5.52 2.84 -13.49
N LEU A 70 -4.85 2.77 -12.35
CA LEU A 70 -5.50 2.58 -11.04
C LEU A 70 -6.35 3.79 -10.65
N ASP A 71 -5.94 5.02 -10.96
CA ASP A 71 -6.76 6.22 -10.65
C ASP A 71 -8.09 6.26 -11.42
N LYS A 72 -8.19 5.56 -12.55
CA LYS A 72 -9.39 5.58 -13.43
C LYS A 72 -10.21 4.31 -13.39
N HIS A 73 -9.56 3.16 -13.20
CA HIS A 73 -10.13 1.84 -13.48
C HIS A 73 -9.86 0.82 -12.36
N TYR A 74 -9.53 1.23 -11.13
CA TYR A 74 -9.33 0.27 -10.03
C TYR A 74 -10.56 -0.63 -9.76
N GLN A 75 -11.77 -0.19 -10.11
CA GLN A 75 -12.98 -1.00 -9.99
C GLN A 75 -13.06 -2.13 -11.02
N ASP A 76 -12.32 -2.00 -12.13
CA ASP A 76 -12.22 -2.99 -13.19
C ASP A 76 -11.04 -3.96 -12.95
N ASP A 77 -10.25 -3.75 -11.89
CA ASP A 77 -9.14 -4.62 -11.51
C ASP A 77 -9.69 -5.96 -10.96
N PRO A 78 -9.36 -7.12 -11.60
CA PRO A 78 -9.87 -8.42 -11.18
C PRO A 78 -9.42 -8.79 -9.76
N PHE A 79 -8.25 -8.34 -9.30
CA PHE A 79 -7.78 -8.58 -7.94
C PHE A 79 -8.57 -7.77 -6.91
N PHE A 80 -8.93 -6.54 -7.25
CA PHE A 80 -9.76 -5.72 -6.38
C PHE A 80 -11.20 -6.27 -6.29
N GLN A 81 -11.79 -6.64 -7.43
CA GLN A 81 -13.12 -7.27 -7.48
C GLN A 81 -13.17 -8.59 -6.71
N PHE A 82 -12.13 -9.42 -6.86
CA PHE A 82 -12.00 -10.67 -6.13
C PHE A 82 -12.00 -10.43 -4.62
N TRP A 83 -11.19 -9.48 -4.13
CA TRP A 83 -11.13 -9.15 -2.69
C TRP A 83 -12.43 -8.57 -2.15
N GLN A 84 -13.12 -7.71 -2.92
CA GLN A 84 -14.41 -7.16 -2.51
C GLN A 84 -15.44 -8.25 -2.19
N SER A 85 -15.36 -9.37 -2.91
CA SER A 85 -16.22 -10.56 -2.73
C SER A 85 -15.66 -11.59 -1.76
N ASN A 86 -14.35 -11.58 -1.50
CA ASN A 86 -13.62 -12.57 -0.69
C ASN A 86 -12.57 -11.87 0.18
N ARG A 87 -12.96 -11.47 1.40
CA ARG A 87 -12.13 -10.65 2.30
C ARG A 87 -11.25 -11.47 3.26
N GLU A 88 -11.22 -12.78 3.08
CA GLU A 88 -10.36 -13.68 3.85
C GLU A 88 -8.91 -13.61 3.37
N PRO A 89 -7.92 -13.88 4.24
CA PRO A 89 -6.52 -13.98 3.84
C PRO A 89 -6.35 -15.05 2.77
N ASN A 90 -5.74 -14.69 1.63
CA ASN A 90 -5.53 -15.64 0.56
C ASN A 90 -4.38 -15.23 -0.38
N LEU A 91 -4.04 -16.15 -1.28
CA LEU A 91 -3.11 -15.94 -2.39
C LEU A 91 -3.85 -16.24 -3.70
N LYS A 92 -3.70 -15.36 -4.68
CA LYS A 92 -4.29 -15.54 -6.01
C LYS A 92 -3.31 -15.21 -7.12
N THR A 93 -3.28 -16.06 -8.14
CA THR A 93 -2.66 -15.74 -9.42
C THR A 93 -3.64 -14.97 -10.30
N LEU A 94 -3.13 -14.33 -11.35
CA LEU A 94 -3.98 -13.65 -12.33
C LEU A 94 -4.98 -14.64 -12.96
N GLU A 95 -4.55 -15.87 -13.24
CA GLU A 95 -5.40 -16.93 -13.80
C GLU A 95 -6.58 -17.30 -12.88
N ASP A 96 -6.41 -17.18 -11.56
CA ASP A 96 -7.46 -17.50 -10.60
C ASP A 96 -8.60 -16.46 -10.55
N VAL A 97 -8.34 -15.22 -10.98
CA VAL A 97 -9.27 -14.07 -10.78
C VAL A 97 -9.84 -13.51 -12.08
N ILE A 98 -9.29 -13.89 -13.23
CA ILE A 98 -9.75 -13.39 -14.53
C ILE A 98 -10.86 -14.26 -15.13
N THR A 99 -11.63 -13.65 -16.04
CA THR A 99 -12.57 -14.36 -16.91
C THR A 99 -11.94 -14.62 -18.28
N ALA A 100 -12.57 -15.48 -19.10
CA ALA A 100 -12.11 -15.76 -20.46
C ALA A 100 -11.99 -14.49 -21.33
N ASP A 101 -12.87 -13.51 -21.12
CA ASP A 101 -12.90 -12.26 -21.89
C ASP A 101 -11.89 -11.21 -21.39
N PHE A 102 -11.19 -11.47 -20.28
CA PHE A 102 -10.27 -10.51 -19.67
C PHE A 102 -9.21 -10.00 -20.66
N TYR A 103 -8.60 -10.91 -21.43
CA TYR A 103 -7.56 -10.56 -22.42
C TYR A 103 -8.09 -9.74 -23.61
N HIS A 104 -9.41 -9.61 -23.73
CA HIS A 104 -10.06 -8.79 -24.76
C HIS A 104 -10.70 -7.53 -24.17
N SER A 105 -10.63 -7.36 -22.85
CA SER A 105 -11.20 -6.21 -22.16
C SER A 105 -10.43 -4.90 -22.45
N PRO A 106 -11.11 -3.75 -22.41
CA PRO A 106 -10.44 -2.44 -22.44
C PRO A 106 -9.41 -2.29 -21.31
N PHE A 107 -9.74 -2.79 -20.12
CA PHE A 107 -8.86 -2.74 -18.96
C PHE A 107 -7.53 -3.45 -19.19
N TYR A 108 -7.54 -4.69 -19.69
CA TYR A 108 -6.31 -5.41 -20.03
C TYR A 108 -5.45 -4.65 -21.03
N ASN A 109 -6.08 -4.11 -22.08
CA ASN A 109 -5.39 -3.37 -23.12
C ASN A 109 -4.77 -2.05 -22.63
N GLU A 110 -5.46 -1.34 -21.74
CA GLU A 110 -5.00 -0.06 -21.21
C GLU A 110 -4.01 -0.20 -20.05
N TYR A 111 -4.08 -1.29 -19.30
CA TYR A 111 -3.25 -1.54 -18.12
C TYR A 111 -2.20 -2.62 -18.38
N TYR A 112 -2.56 -3.90 -18.31
CA TYR A 112 -1.64 -5.04 -18.38
C TYR A 112 -0.75 -5.02 -19.64
N SER A 113 -1.37 -4.89 -20.81
CA SER A 113 -0.68 -4.90 -22.11
C SER A 113 0.31 -3.73 -22.25
N ARG A 114 -0.08 -2.50 -21.88
CA ARG A 114 0.78 -1.30 -21.96
C ARG A 114 1.93 -1.29 -20.95
N LEU A 115 1.69 -1.91 -19.80
CA LEU A 115 2.71 -2.13 -18.79
C LEU A 115 3.70 -3.21 -19.20
N GLY A 116 3.32 -4.11 -20.10
CA GLY A 116 4.04 -5.35 -20.35
C GLY A 116 3.90 -6.35 -19.20
N LEU A 117 2.95 -6.11 -18.29
CA LEU A 117 2.61 -7.00 -17.19
C LEU A 117 1.86 -8.19 -17.77
N TYR A 118 2.47 -9.37 -17.72
CA TYR A 118 1.91 -10.56 -18.35
C TYR A 118 1.30 -11.54 -17.35
N ASP A 119 1.77 -11.50 -16.12
CA ASP A 119 1.30 -12.34 -15.03
C ASP A 119 1.51 -11.59 -13.72
N GLU A 120 0.73 -11.95 -12.72
CA GLU A 120 0.70 -11.30 -11.42
C GLU A 120 0.22 -12.28 -10.36
N VAL A 121 0.80 -12.19 -9.18
CA VAL A 121 0.35 -12.89 -7.98
C VAL A 121 0.01 -11.85 -6.93
N MET A 122 -1.12 -11.99 -6.26
CA MET A 122 -1.57 -11.12 -5.18
C MET A 122 -1.70 -11.91 -3.88
N ALA A 123 -1.03 -11.45 -2.83
CA ALA A 123 -1.20 -11.96 -1.46
C ALA A 123 -2.02 -10.97 -0.64
N TYR A 124 -3.07 -11.43 0.02
CA TYR A 124 -3.95 -10.62 0.85
C TYR A 124 -3.77 -10.99 2.31
N PHE A 125 -3.32 -10.01 3.10
CA PHE A 125 -3.16 -10.13 4.54
C PHE A 125 -4.27 -9.34 5.23
N SER A 126 -5.27 -10.03 5.78
CA SER A 126 -6.41 -9.36 6.41
C SER A 126 -5.97 -8.68 7.71
N LEU A 127 -6.44 -7.45 7.88
CA LEU A 127 -6.28 -6.66 9.10
C LEU A 127 -7.60 -6.70 9.90
N SER A 128 -8.72 -6.47 9.23
CA SER A 128 -10.07 -6.58 9.80
C SER A 128 -11.05 -7.16 8.77
N GLU A 129 -12.34 -7.23 9.09
CA GLU A 129 -13.37 -7.67 8.15
C GLU A 129 -13.51 -6.76 6.91
N GLN A 130 -12.99 -5.53 6.99
CA GLN A 130 -13.14 -4.51 5.93
C GLN A 130 -11.81 -4.02 5.37
N GLN A 131 -10.67 -4.49 5.91
CA GLN A 131 -9.35 -3.97 5.60
C GLN A 131 -8.35 -5.10 5.37
N CYS A 132 -7.49 -4.92 4.36
CA CYS A 132 -6.33 -5.79 4.19
C CYS A 132 -5.12 -5.03 3.65
N ILE A 133 -3.95 -5.63 3.84
CA ILE A 133 -2.74 -5.32 3.08
C ILE A 133 -2.67 -6.29 1.91
N ALA A 134 -2.73 -5.79 0.69
CA ALA A 134 -2.56 -6.58 -0.52
C ALA A 134 -1.15 -6.36 -1.09
N VAL A 135 -0.45 -7.44 -1.44
CA VAL A 135 0.89 -7.39 -2.02
C VAL A 135 0.86 -8.01 -3.40
N SER A 136 1.08 -7.18 -4.41
CA SER A 136 1.23 -7.54 -5.81
C SER A 136 2.68 -7.93 -6.10
N PHE A 137 2.83 -9.05 -6.80
CA PHE A 137 4.05 -9.55 -7.39
C PHE A 137 3.86 -9.56 -8.90
N GLY A 138 4.32 -8.51 -9.58
CA GLY A 138 4.15 -8.33 -11.01
C GLY A 138 5.29 -8.92 -11.84
N PHE A 139 4.93 -9.61 -12.92
CA PHE A 139 5.88 -10.22 -13.85
C PHE A 139 5.77 -9.58 -15.24
N TYR A 140 6.84 -8.90 -15.66
CA TYR A 140 6.83 -8.03 -16.85
C TYR A 140 7.62 -8.57 -18.05
N ASN A 141 8.23 -9.75 -17.93
CA ASN A 141 9.05 -10.32 -19.00
C ASN A 141 8.88 -11.84 -19.12
N HIS A 142 8.25 -12.28 -20.21
CA HIS A 142 8.02 -13.69 -20.54
C HIS A 142 9.29 -14.54 -20.58
N ARG A 143 10.48 -13.95 -20.80
CA ARG A 143 11.75 -14.69 -20.85
C ARG A 143 12.26 -15.14 -19.46
N LYS A 144 11.57 -14.77 -18.37
CA LYS A 144 11.94 -15.11 -16.98
C LYS A 144 10.89 -15.95 -16.25
N ARG A 145 10.14 -16.82 -16.96
CA ARG A 145 9.11 -17.71 -16.35
C ARG A 145 9.60 -18.52 -15.14
N CYS A 146 10.83 -19.02 -15.16
CA CYS A 146 11.42 -19.75 -14.01
C CYS A 146 11.39 -18.93 -12.71
N LYS A 147 11.59 -17.61 -12.79
CA LYS A 147 11.53 -16.72 -11.63
C LYS A 147 10.11 -16.51 -11.10
N ARG A 148 9.09 -16.66 -11.96
CA ARG A 148 7.68 -16.56 -11.57
C ARG A 148 7.31 -17.76 -10.71
N ASP A 149 7.60 -18.98 -11.18
CA ASP A 149 7.27 -20.22 -10.47
C ASP A 149 8.02 -20.30 -9.13
N GLU A 150 9.32 -19.98 -9.11
CA GLU A 150 10.11 -19.91 -7.87
C GLU A 150 9.55 -18.89 -6.88
N ALA A 151 9.15 -17.70 -7.35
CA ALA A 151 8.56 -16.69 -6.49
C ALA A 151 7.23 -17.15 -5.91
N PHE A 152 6.35 -17.72 -6.74
CA PHE A 152 5.05 -18.21 -6.31
C PHE A 152 5.17 -19.28 -5.23
N GLU A 153 6.01 -20.30 -5.45
CA GLU A 153 6.26 -21.36 -4.47
C GLU A 153 6.81 -20.80 -3.15
N LEU A 154 7.72 -19.83 -3.21
CA LEU A 154 8.25 -19.18 -2.02
C LEU A 154 7.17 -18.37 -1.28
N ILE A 155 6.30 -17.66 -1.99
CA ILE A 155 5.19 -16.90 -1.36
C ILE A 155 4.22 -17.88 -0.71
N VAL A 156 3.82 -18.96 -1.39
CA VAL A 156 2.96 -20.02 -0.82
C VAL A 156 3.57 -20.55 0.47
N TYR A 157 4.88 -20.82 0.47
CA TYR A 157 5.59 -21.31 1.65
C TYR A 157 5.62 -20.28 2.80
N LEU A 158 5.83 -19.00 2.50
CA LEU A 158 5.93 -17.92 3.50
C LEU A 158 4.57 -17.39 3.97
N PHE A 159 3.51 -17.57 3.18
CA PHE A 159 2.21 -16.93 3.42
C PHE A 159 1.64 -17.22 4.82
N PRO A 160 1.61 -18.46 5.34
CA PRO A 160 1.02 -18.74 6.65
C PRO A 160 1.71 -17.98 7.80
N VAL A 161 3.05 -17.89 7.77
CA VAL A 161 3.80 -17.16 8.81
C VAL A 161 3.62 -15.65 8.65
N LEU A 162 3.64 -15.14 7.41
CA LEU A 162 3.42 -13.71 7.16
C LEU A 162 2.01 -13.29 7.59
N GLN A 163 0.98 -14.08 7.29
CA GLN A 163 -0.39 -13.83 7.73
C GLN A 163 -0.49 -13.77 9.25
N ALA A 164 0.08 -14.74 9.96
CA ALA A 164 0.11 -14.71 11.43
C ALA A 164 0.84 -13.46 11.97
N LEU A 165 1.93 -13.03 11.34
CA LEU A 165 2.64 -11.81 11.74
C LEU A 165 1.81 -10.54 11.50
N PHE A 166 1.07 -10.46 10.39
CA PHE A 166 0.14 -9.36 10.11
C PHE A 166 -1.02 -9.32 11.10
N GLU A 167 -1.58 -10.48 11.46
CA GLU A 167 -2.62 -10.57 12.51
C GLU A 167 -2.09 -10.08 13.85
N GLN A 168 -0.88 -10.51 14.26
CA GLN A 168 -0.29 -10.06 15.52
C GLN A 168 0.04 -8.56 15.50
N TYR A 169 0.53 -8.05 14.37
CA TYR A 169 0.77 -6.63 14.17
C TYR A 169 -0.53 -5.84 14.33
N TRP A 170 -1.59 -6.27 13.65
CA TRP A 170 -2.90 -5.63 13.73
C TRP A 170 -3.48 -5.67 15.13
N LEU A 171 -3.50 -6.84 15.78
CA LEU A 171 -3.95 -7.00 17.16
C LEU A 171 -3.16 -6.12 18.13
N SER A 172 -1.84 -6.02 17.95
CA SER A 172 -1.03 -5.13 18.80
C SER A 172 -1.30 -3.65 18.54
N SER A 173 -1.73 -3.29 17.33
CA SER A 173 -2.12 -1.94 16.96
C SER A 173 -3.53 -1.61 17.46
N SER A 174 -4.47 -2.57 17.40
CA SER A 174 -5.86 -2.41 17.83
C SER A 174 -6.06 -2.53 19.34
N LEU A 175 -5.17 -3.21 20.07
CA LEU A 175 -5.14 -3.17 21.54
C LEU A 175 -4.78 -1.77 22.08
N HIS A 176 -4.21 -0.90 21.25
CA HIS A 176 -4.01 0.52 21.55
C HIS A 176 -5.18 1.40 21.11
N ASP A 177 -6.13 0.86 20.34
CA ASP A 177 -7.18 1.62 19.67
C ASP A 177 -8.57 1.03 19.97
N ASN A 178 -9.06 1.25 21.21
CA ASN A 178 -10.49 1.22 21.51
C ASN A 178 -11.15 2.45 20.84
N MET A 179 -11.10 2.55 19.50
CA MET A 179 -11.81 3.56 18.74
C MET A 179 -12.72 2.89 17.71
N SER A 180 -13.97 3.36 17.74
CA SER A 180 -15.13 2.81 17.08
C SER A 180 -15.04 2.76 15.56
N GLU A 181 -15.74 1.76 15.01
CA GLU A 181 -16.25 1.73 13.64
C GLU A 181 -16.73 3.13 13.18
N GLY A 182 -16.21 3.60 12.05
CA GLY A 182 -16.92 4.59 11.22
C GLY A 182 -16.40 6.04 11.15
N GLU A 183 -15.28 6.42 11.76
CA GLU A 183 -14.76 7.79 11.61
C GLU A 183 -13.72 7.90 10.47
N PRO A 184 -13.93 8.76 9.45
CA PRO A 184 -12.93 9.00 8.41
C PRO A 184 -11.68 9.60 9.05
N LEU A 185 -10.51 8.94 8.91
CA LEU A 185 -9.17 9.37 9.36
C LEU A 185 -9.19 10.79 9.94
N TYR A 186 -9.43 10.90 11.26
CA TYR A 186 -9.55 12.20 11.91
C TYR A 186 -8.19 12.88 11.77
N VAL A 187 -8.06 13.77 10.79
CA VAL A 187 -6.80 14.45 10.50
C VAL A 187 -6.62 15.52 11.57
N SER A 188 -6.11 15.09 12.72
CA SER A 188 -5.64 15.97 13.79
C SER A 188 -4.87 17.12 13.16
N ASN A 189 -5.31 18.35 13.44
CA ASN A 189 -4.66 19.57 12.93
C ASN A 189 -3.26 19.78 13.52
N GLN A 190 -2.78 18.83 14.34
CA GLN A 190 -1.51 18.86 15.03
C GLN A 190 -0.39 18.08 14.28
N PHE A 191 -0.72 17.28 13.26
CA PHE A 191 0.31 16.58 12.47
C PHE A 191 1.33 17.57 11.89
N ALA A 192 2.59 17.39 12.30
CA ALA A 192 3.71 18.23 11.93
C ALA A 192 3.46 19.74 12.16
N ALA A 193 2.67 20.10 13.18
CA ALA A 193 2.30 21.50 13.45
C ALA A 193 3.50 22.40 13.76
N ASP A 194 4.58 21.84 14.31
CA ASP A 194 5.83 22.56 14.60
C ASP A 194 6.71 22.77 13.35
N ILE A 195 6.41 22.06 12.25
CA ILE A 195 7.23 22.04 11.03
C ILE A 195 6.49 22.73 9.87
N LEU A 196 5.18 22.54 9.78
CA LEU A 196 4.33 23.02 8.70
C LEU A 196 3.58 24.28 9.11
N THR A 197 3.49 25.23 8.18
CA THR A 197 2.60 26.38 8.34
C THR A 197 1.13 25.95 8.30
N GLU A 198 0.24 26.77 8.86
CA GLU A 198 -1.21 26.53 8.82
C GLU A 198 -1.73 26.23 7.41
N ARG A 199 -1.23 26.96 6.41
CA ARG A 199 -1.64 26.75 5.02
C ARG A 199 -1.13 25.43 4.43
N GLU A 200 0.08 25.02 4.81
CA GLU A 200 0.64 23.73 4.41
C GLU A 200 -0.08 22.56 5.09
N ARG A 201 -0.50 22.72 6.36
CA ARG A 201 -1.33 21.72 7.06
C ARG A 201 -2.67 21.51 6.37
N GLN A 202 -3.37 22.59 6.01
CA GLN A 202 -4.62 22.49 5.23
C GLN A 202 -4.41 21.74 3.91
N VAL A 203 -3.29 21.97 3.22
CA VAL A 203 -2.94 21.23 2.01
C VAL A 203 -2.68 19.75 2.33
N VAL A 204 -1.94 19.44 3.40
CA VAL A 204 -1.70 18.06 3.85
C VAL A 204 -3.00 17.34 4.18
N GLN A 205 -3.93 17.96 4.92
CA GLN A 205 -5.22 17.37 5.25
C GLN A 205 -5.99 16.95 3.99
N LEU A 206 -6.02 17.81 2.98
CA LEU A 206 -6.70 17.50 1.72
C LEU A 206 -5.96 16.44 0.90
N ILE A 207 -4.61 16.39 0.97
CA ILE A 207 -3.83 15.32 0.36
C ILE A 207 -4.17 13.98 1.03
N LEU A 208 -4.24 13.94 2.36
CA LEU A 208 -4.56 12.73 3.13
C LEU A 208 -6.00 12.26 2.90
N GLN A 209 -6.93 13.16 2.57
CA GLN A 209 -8.27 12.84 2.08
C GLN A 209 -8.29 12.31 0.62
N GLY A 210 -7.13 12.14 -0.03
CA GLY A 210 -7.03 11.59 -1.38
C GLY A 210 -7.30 12.60 -2.50
N LEU A 211 -7.35 13.91 -2.21
CA LEU A 211 -7.67 14.92 -3.22
C LEU A 211 -6.49 15.24 -4.13
N ALA A 212 -6.75 15.34 -5.43
CA ALA A 212 -5.77 15.76 -6.41
C ALA A 212 -5.49 17.27 -6.33
N SER A 213 -4.31 17.72 -6.79
CA SER A 213 -3.88 19.13 -6.70
C SER A 213 -4.86 20.13 -7.34
N LYS A 214 -5.62 19.71 -8.37
CA LYS A 214 -6.67 20.54 -9.00
C LYS A 214 -7.90 20.70 -8.10
N GLN A 215 -8.29 19.63 -7.39
CA GLN A 215 -9.40 19.66 -6.43
C GLN A 215 -9.02 20.47 -5.18
N ILE A 216 -7.78 20.32 -4.70
CA ILE A 216 -7.21 21.13 -3.61
C ILE A 216 -7.23 22.61 -3.97
N ALA A 217 -6.80 22.97 -5.19
CA ALA A 217 -6.82 24.35 -5.68
C ALA A 217 -8.22 24.95 -5.64
N GLY A 218 -9.23 24.18 -6.07
CA GLY A 218 -10.64 24.57 -5.99
C GLY A 218 -11.13 24.74 -4.55
N LYS A 219 -10.91 23.75 -3.68
CA LYS A 219 -11.34 23.80 -2.26
C LYS A 219 -10.71 24.96 -1.50
N LEU A 220 -9.44 25.25 -1.78
CA LEU A 220 -8.69 26.28 -1.07
C LEU A 220 -8.75 27.66 -1.75
N ASN A 221 -9.47 27.79 -2.88
CA ASN A 221 -9.55 28.98 -3.71
C ASN A 221 -8.19 29.59 -4.07
N ILE A 222 -7.25 28.75 -4.52
CA ILE A 222 -5.89 29.15 -4.94
C ILE A 222 -5.52 28.56 -6.30
N LYS A 223 -4.48 29.10 -6.94
CA LYS A 223 -4.00 28.58 -8.23
C LYS A 223 -3.38 27.18 -8.08
N LEU A 224 -3.54 26.34 -9.09
CA LEU A 224 -2.91 25.00 -9.15
C LEU A 224 -1.38 25.06 -8.96
N GLY A 225 -0.73 26.07 -9.54
CA GLY A 225 0.71 26.30 -9.36
C GLY A 225 1.10 26.53 -7.90
N THR A 226 0.25 27.21 -7.14
CA THR A 226 0.43 27.45 -5.70
C THR A 226 0.33 26.14 -4.91
N VAL A 227 -0.63 25.26 -5.24
CA VAL A 227 -0.73 23.92 -4.62
C VAL A 227 0.53 23.09 -4.88
N LYS A 228 1.05 23.10 -6.12
CA LYS A 228 2.30 22.39 -6.45
C LYS A 228 3.49 22.91 -5.65
N ASN A 229 3.56 24.23 -5.44
CA ASN A 229 4.60 24.84 -4.61
C ASN A 229 4.45 24.45 -3.12
N HIS A 230 3.22 24.45 -2.59
CA HIS A 230 2.98 23.96 -1.23
C HIS A 230 3.41 22.50 -1.07
N ARG A 231 3.08 21.61 -2.02
CA ARG A 231 3.48 20.21 -1.98
C ARG A 231 5.01 20.04 -1.96
N LYS A 232 5.73 20.76 -2.82
CA LYS A 232 7.20 20.75 -2.81
C LYS A 232 7.78 21.24 -1.48
N SER A 233 7.20 22.29 -0.92
CA SER A 233 7.61 22.84 0.38
C SER A 233 7.36 21.84 1.51
N ILE A 234 6.16 21.25 1.57
CA ILE A 234 5.78 20.21 2.53
C ILE A 234 6.76 19.05 2.46
N TYR A 235 7.02 18.53 1.26
CA TYR A 235 7.90 17.38 1.07
C TYR A 235 9.31 17.68 1.55
N LYS A 236 9.84 18.85 1.18
CA LYS A 236 11.14 19.32 1.66
C LYS A 236 11.19 19.45 3.19
N LYS A 237 10.15 20.02 3.81
CA LYS A 237 10.08 20.27 5.25
C LYS A 237 9.94 18.99 6.07
N LEU A 238 9.16 18.03 5.56
CA LEU A 238 8.99 16.72 6.18
C LEU A 238 10.11 15.74 5.80
N GLN A 239 11.07 16.17 4.97
CA GLN A 239 12.16 15.34 4.45
C GLN A 239 11.67 14.06 3.73
N ILE A 240 10.55 14.19 3.02
CA ILE A 240 9.94 13.12 2.24
C ILE A 240 10.00 13.46 0.75
N ASN A 241 9.95 12.44 -0.10
CA ASN A 241 10.03 12.61 -1.55
C ASN A 241 8.71 12.31 -2.27
N SER A 242 7.72 11.75 -1.57
CA SER A 242 6.51 11.21 -2.18
C SER A 242 5.24 11.48 -1.35
N GLN A 243 4.07 11.37 -1.99
CA GLN A 243 2.78 11.45 -1.30
C GLN A 243 2.59 10.23 -0.39
N GLN A 244 3.15 9.08 -0.79
CA GLN A 244 3.12 7.82 -0.07
C GLN A 244 3.87 7.93 1.26
N GLU A 245 5.06 8.55 1.26
CA GLU A 245 5.79 8.85 2.49
C GLU A 245 5.04 9.84 3.41
N LEU A 246 4.26 10.77 2.84
CA LEU A 246 3.39 11.65 3.63
C LEU A 246 2.29 10.85 4.35
N TYR A 247 1.64 9.91 3.65
CA TYR A 247 0.64 9.02 4.24
C TYR A 247 1.26 8.16 5.35
N HIS A 248 2.44 7.59 5.09
CA HIS A 248 3.15 6.78 6.08
C HIS A 248 3.50 7.60 7.33
N GLN A 249 4.11 8.79 7.17
CA GLN A 249 4.43 9.69 8.29
C GLN A 249 3.18 10.12 9.08
N PHE A 250 2.10 10.43 8.37
CA PHE A 250 0.83 10.80 9.00
C PHE A 250 0.23 9.65 9.82
N TRP A 251 0.24 8.44 9.27
CA TRP A 251 -0.23 7.24 9.94
C TRP A 251 0.60 6.94 11.20
N LEU A 252 1.93 7.06 11.12
CA LEU A 252 2.83 6.94 12.26
C LEU A 252 2.54 7.96 13.37
N TYR A 253 2.24 9.21 13.01
CA TYR A 253 1.91 10.26 13.96
C TYR A 253 0.60 9.99 14.70
N GLN A 254 -0.45 9.53 14.02
CA GLN A 254 -1.73 9.19 14.66
C GLN A 254 -1.55 8.11 15.74
N ASN A 255 -0.71 7.11 15.48
CA ASN A 255 -0.44 6.04 16.44
C ASN A 255 0.42 6.50 17.65
N GLN A 256 1.17 7.60 17.52
CA GLN A 256 1.96 8.17 18.63
C GLN A 256 1.13 9.08 19.54
N GLU A 257 0.23 9.89 18.99
CA GLU A 257 -0.71 10.74 19.75
C GLU A 257 -1.64 9.90 20.63
N GLN A 258 -2.11 8.77 20.10
CA GLN A 258 -2.92 7.83 20.87
C GLN A 258 -2.13 7.20 22.03
N HIS A 259 -0.83 6.94 21.89
CA HIS A 259 -0.02 6.44 23.01
C HIS A 259 0.19 7.49 24.13
N ASN A 260 0.35 8.77 23.76
CA ASN A 260 0.59 9.85 24.73
C ASN A 260 -0.66 10.30 25.50
N GLN A 261 -1.86 10.04 24.99
CA GLN A 261 -3.11 10.30 25.72
C GLN A 261 -3.34 9.30 26.87
N TRP A 262 -2.80 8.08 26.80
CA TRP A 262 -2.97 7.04 27.84
C TRP A 262 -1.92 7.08 28.96
N VAL A 263 -0.90 7.94 28.85
CA VAL A 263 0.16 8.10 29.87
C VAL A 263 -0.08 9.33 30.75
N ASN A 264 -1.01 10.20 30.38
CA ASN A 264 -1.30 11.46 31.07
C ASN A 264 -2.69 11.54 31.73
N ASP A 265 -3.47 10.44 31.70
CA ASP A 265 -4.70 10.22 32.48
C ASP A 265 -4.49 9.05 33.47
#